data_AF-A0A433PRH9-F1
#
_entry.id   AF-A0A433PRH9-F1
#
_cell.length_a   1.000
_cell.length_b   1.000
_cell.length_c   1.000
_cell.angle_alpha   90.00
_cell.angle_beta   90.00
_cell.angle_gamma   90.00
#
_symmetry.space_group_name_H-M   'P 1'
#
loop_
_entity.id
_entity.type
_entity.pdbx_description
1 polymer ?
#
loop_
_entity_poly.entity_id
_entity_poly.type
_entity_poly.pdbx_seq_one_letter_code
_entity_poly.pdbx_strand_id
1 'polypeptide(L)'
;MSTIGRTIKNLLKVGPANAWRQLNYIGDTKAGTLVGTDVFGNKYYENTVDEIYGKHMWMNKFVQEPPTTANLTHPKFEAPYTYNATGSPQAYRPYNTTRIKVQAWQPEVTPRQ
;
A
#
# COMPACT_ATOMS: atom_id res chain seq x y z
N MET A 1 10.99 15.85 -17.19
CA MET A 1 10.06 16.05 -18.33
C MET A 1 10.19 14.89 -19.30
N SER A 2 9.11 14.52 -20.00
CA SER A 2 9.08 13.35 -20.90
C SER A 2 9.70 13.66 -22.26
N THR A 3 11.02 13.60 -22.34
CA THR A 3 11.78 13.76 -23.59
C THR A 3 12.01 12.41 -24.25
N ILE A 4 11.88 12.30 -25.59
CA ILE A 4 12.14 11.05 -26.35
C ILE A 4 13.52 10.45 -26.02
N GLY A 5 14.54 11.30 -25.84
CA GLY A 5 15.88 10.88 -25.43
C GLY A 5 15.94 10.21 -24.04
N ARG A 6 15.08 10.61 -23.07
CA ARG A 6 14.97 9.92 -21.77
C ARG A 6 14.44 8.50 -21.98
N THR A 7 13.37 8.35 -22.77
CA THR A 7 12.73 7.05 -23.02
C THR A 7 13.70 6.07 -23.69
N ILE A 8 14.45 6.51 -24.70
CA ILE A 8 15.47 5.68 -25.36
C ILE A 8 16.62 5.33 -24.40
N LYS A 9 17.13 6.29 -23.64
CA LYS A 9 18.19 6.08 -22.63
C LYS A 9 17.75 5.09 -21.54
N ASN A 10 16.49 5.17 -21.09
CA ASN A 10 15.95 4.26 -20.09
C ASN A 10 15.67 2.86 -20.66
N LEU A 11 15.17 2.76 -21.90
CA LEU A 11 15.00 1.50 -22.62
C LEU A 11 16.31 0.70 -22.70
N LEU A 12 17.42 1.38 -23.05
CA LEU A 12 18.75 0.76 -23.12
C LEU A 12 19.29 0.34 -21.74
N LYS A 13 19.02 1.12 -20.68
CA LYS A 13 19.45 0.80 -19.30
C LYS A 13 18.67 -0.35 -18.66
N VAL A 14 17.38 -0.47 -18.97
CA VAL A 14 16.44 -1.39 -18.31
C VAL A 14 16.31 -2.73 -19.07
N GLY A 15 16.59 -2.71 -20.38
CA GLY A 15 16.43 -3.84 -21.29
C GLY A 15 15.00 -3.97 -21.83
N PRO A 16 14.83 -4.56 -23.03
CA PRO A 16 13.56 -4.53 -23.76
C PRO A 16 12.41 -5.24 -23.02
N ALA A 17 12.67 -6.39 -22.38
CA ALA A 17 11.64 -7.15 -21.66
C ALA A 17 11.08 -6.39 -20.44
N ASN A 18 11.95 -5.79 -19.64
CA ASN A 18 11.54 -4.97 -18.50
C ASN A 18 10.86 -3.67 -18.94
N ALA A 19 11.35 -3.03 -20.00
CA ALA A 19 10.72 -1.84 -20.56
C ALA A 19 9.32 -2.15 -21.10
N TRP A 20 9.13 -3.28 -21.81
CA TRP A 20 7.80 -3.71 -22.26
C TRP A 20 6.85 -3.99 -21.08
N ARG A 21 7.35 -4.62 -20.00
CA ARG A 21 6.57 -4.79 -18.77
C ARG A 21 6.18 -3.45 -18.12
N GLN A 22 7.09 -2.48 -18.10
CA GLN A 22 6.81 -1.14 -17.58
C GLN A 22 5.83 -0.35 -18.47
N LEU A 23 5.92 -0.46 -19.79
CA LEU A 23 4.98 0.19 -20.71
C LEU A 23 3.55 -0.33 -20.52
N ASN A 24 3.36 -1.64 -20.32
CA ASN A 24 2.04 -2.23 -20.09
C ASN A 24 1.47 -1.96 -18.67
N TYR A 25 2.31 -1.65 -17.68
CA TYR A 25 1.87 -1.48 -16.28
C TYR A 25 1.88 -0.02 -15.79
N ILE A 26 2.87 0.77 -16.21
CA ILE A 26 3.15 2.15 -15.77
C ILE A 26 2.83 3.15 -16.90
N GLY A 27 2.92 2.74 -18.17
CA GLY A 27 2.80 3.63 -19.32
C GLY A 27 4.05 4.47 -19.63
N ASP A 28 5.16 4.25 -18.90
CA ASP A 28 6.44 4.93 -19.10
C ASP A 28 7.63 4.01 -18.78
N THR A 29 8.78 4.26 -19.41
CA THR A 29 10.02 3.51 -19.20
C THR A 29 10.93 4.27 -18.23
N LYS A 30 11.03 3.76 -17.01
CA LYS A 30 11.77 4.34 -15.88
C LYS A 30 12.98 3.47 -15.52
N ALA A 31 14.13 4.11 -15.36
CA ALA A 31 15.37 3.47 -14.92
C ALA A 31 15.75 3.99 -13.53
N GLY A 32 16.17 3.11 -12.61
CA GLY A 32 16.58 3.45 -11.26
C GLY A 32 17.23 2.26 -10.55
N THR A 33 17.91 2.51 -9.44
CA THR A 33 18.58 1.49 -8.62
C THR A 33 17.56 0.85 -7.69
N LEU A 34 17.55 -0.49 -7.57
CA LEU A 34 16.67 -1.19 -6.62
C LEU A 34 17.13 -0.89 -5.19
N VAL A 35 16.26 -0.25 -4.40
CA VAL A 35 16.54 0.10 -2.98
C VAL A 35 16.03 -0.97 -2.03
N GLY A 36 14.90 -1.60 -2.34
CA GLY A 36 14.34 -2.64 -1.47
C GLY A 36 13.07 -3.27 -2.01
N THR A 37 12.62 -4.30 -1.30
CA THR A 37 11.39 -5.04 -1.60
C THR A 37 10.51 -5.16 -0.36
N ASP A 38 9.22 -4.85 -0.50
CA ASP A 38 8.19 -5.02 0.52
C ASP A 38 7.90 -6.51 0.78
N VAL A 39 7.28 -6.84 1.91
CA VAL A 39 6.79 -8.19 2.24
C VAL A 39 5.80 -8.69 1.18
N PHE A 40 5.06 -7.76 0.56
CA PHE A 40 4.11 -8.02 -0.53
C PHE A 40 4.77 -8.16 -1.91
N GLY A 41 6.10 -8.23 -2.00
CA GLY A 41 6.84 -8.35 -3.25
C GLY A 41 6.94 -7.06 -4.09
N ASN A 42 6.40 -5.94 -3.59
CA ASN A 42 6.52 -4.63 -4.23
C ASN A 42 8.00 -4.21 -4.26
N LYS A 43 8.53 -3.86 -5.44
CA LYS A 43 9.93 -3.47 -5.61
C LYS A 43 10.05 -1.95 -5.73
N TYR A 44 10.93 -1.35 -4.93
CA TYR A 44 11.17 0.10 -4.92
C TYR A 44 12.50 0.45 -5.56
N TYR A 45 12.46 1.41 -6.49
CA TYR A 45 13.62 1.87 -7.25
C TYR A 45 13.81 3.36 -7.02
N GLU A 46 15.05 3.80 -6.83
CA GLU A 46 15.43 5.20 -6.66
C GLU A 46 16.10 5.74 -7.92
N ASN A 47 15.71 6.95 -8.33
CA ASN A 47 16.39 7.76 -9.31
C ASN A 47 16.36 9.22 -8.84
N THR A 48 17.45 9.66 -8.21
CA THR A 48 17.60 11.02 -7.67
C THR A 48 17.73 12.11 -8.73
N VAL A 49 17.84 11.75 -10.02
CA VAL A 49 18.18 12.67 -11.12
C VAL A 49 16.96 13.04 -11.97
N ASP A 50 16.20 12.05 -12.44
CA ASP A 50 15.18 12.27 -13.47
C ASP A 50 13.73 12.35 -12.95
N GLU A 51 13.38 11.69 -11.83
CA GLU A 51 11.99 11.39 -11.45
C GLU A 51 11.74 11.28 -9.93
N ILE A 52 10.68 11.94 -9.40
CA ILE A 52 10.48 12.11 -7.94
C ILE A 52 9.01 11.84 -7.49
N TYR A 53 8.54 10.57 -7.51
CA TYR A 53 7.23 10.08 -6.97
C TYR A 53 7.28 8.54 -6.75
N GLY A 54 6.60 7.84 -5.81
CA GLY A 54 5.69 8.21 -4.70
C GLY A 54 5.19 6.97 -3.86
N LYS A 55 5.52 6.85 -2.56
CA LYS A 55 4.88 6.00 -1.50
C LYS A 55 5.17 6.63 -0.12
N HIS A 56 4.26 6.43 0.82
CA HIS A 56 3.73 7.45 1.75
C HIS A 56 4.66 8.25 2.69
N MET A 57 5.91 7.84 2.96
CA MET A 57 6.84 8.63 3.80
C MET A 57 8.17 8.92 3.09
N TRP A 58 9.00 7.90 2.83
CA TRP A 58 10.28 8.04 2.15
C TRP A 58 10.15 8.70 0.76
N MET A 59 9.27 8.17 -0.10
CA MET A 59 9.02 8.76 -1.41
C MET A 59 8.08 9.99 -1.38
N ASN A 60 7.48 10.31 -0.23
CA ASN A 60 6.88 11.63 0.04
C ASN A 60 7.89 12.60 0.70
N LYS A 61 9.16 12.20 0.86
CA LYS A 61 10.27 12.96 1.45
C LYS A 61 10.08 13.41 2.91
N PHE A 62 9.21 12.75 3.68
CA PHE A 62 9.14 12.98 5.13
C PHE A 62 10.34 12.42 5.89
N VAL A 63 11.01 11.40 5.32
CA VAL A 63 12.19 10.74 5.88
C VAL A 63 13.15 10.44 4.71
N GLN A 64 14.44 10.70 4.87
CA GLN A 64 15.45 10.46 3.82
C GLN A 64 15.83 8.98 3.69
N GLU A 65 15.77 8.23 4.79
CA GLU A 65 16.15 6.82 4.84
C GLU A 65 14.99 5.90 4.42
N PRO A 66 15.25 4.83 3.65
CA PRO A 66 14.24 3.83 3.33
C PRO A 66 13.92 2.98 4.57
N PRO A 67 12.70 2.42 4.69
CA PRO A 67 12.28 1.60 5.83
C PRO A 67 13.06 0.28 5.98
N THR A 68 13.87 -0.10 4.99
CA THR A 68 14.79 -1.24 5.08
C THR A 68 16.05 -0.91 5.89
N THR A 69 16.42 0.37 5.98
CA THR A 69 17.60 0.86 6.73
C THR A 69 17.21 1.47 8.07
N ALA A 70 16.04 2.11 8.15
CA ALA A 70 15.53 2.67 9.39
C ALA A 70 15.16 1.58 10.41
N ASN A 71 15.76 1.62 11.60
CA ASN A 71 15.47 0.70 12.70
C ASN A 71 14.18 1.12 13.42
N LEU A 72 13.03 0.80 12.82
CA LEU A 72 11.70 1.14 13.34
C LEU A 72 11.28 0.17 14.45
N THR A 73 10.94 0.69 15.62
CA THR A 73 10.47 -0.11 16.75
C THR A 73 8.98 -0.45 16.60
N HIS A 74 8.67 -1.67 16.21
CA HIS A 74 7.30 -2.18 16.07
C HIS A 74 6.65 -2.45 17.45
N PRO A 75 5.53 -1.79 17.82
CA PRO A 75 4.83 -2.07 19.07
C PRO A 75 4.11 -3.44 19.02
N LYS A 76 3.97 -4.09 20.18
CA LYS A 76 3.38 -5.45 20.33
C LYS A 76 1.95 -5.62 19.81
N PHE A 77 1.23 -4.51 19.62
CA PHE A 77 -0.16 -4.47 19.15
C PHE A 77 -0.29 -4.10 17.66
N GLU A 78 0.83 -3.96 16.94
CA GLU A 78 0.81 -3.67 15.51
C GLU A 78 0.23 -4.86 14.73
N ALA A 79 -0.85 -4.60 13.99
CA ALA A 79 -1.41 -5.55 13.04
C ALA A 79 -0.59 -5.54 11.74
N PRO A 80 -0.43 -6.68 11.05
CA PRO A 80 0.21 -6.70 9.74
C PRO A 80 -0.58 -5.85 8.73
N TYR A 81 0.13 -5.24 7.78
CA TYR A 81 -0.50 -4.44 6.72
C TYR A 81 -1.54 -5.24 5.95
N THR A 82 -2.73 -4.66 5.78
CA THR A 82 -3.78 -5.15 4.90
C THR A 82 -4.04 -4.14 3.78
N TYR A 83 -4.36 -4.62 2.58
CA TYR A 83 -4.74 -3.75 1.46
C TYR A 83 -6.12 -3.13 1.70
N ASN A 84 -6.44 -2.07 0.97
CA ASN A 84 -7.77 -1.45 1.05
C ASN A 84 -8.85 -2.43 0.57
N ALA A 85 -9.65 -2.94 1.50
CA ALA A 85 -10.70 -3.91 1.25
C ALA A 85 -12.05 -3.30 0.80
N THR A 86 -12.12 -1.99 0.52
CA THR A 86 -13.34 -1.30 0.06
C THR A 86 -13.91 -1.97 -1.20
N GLY A 87 -15.22 -2.23 -1.22
CA GLY A 87 -15.89 -2.95 -2.31
C GLY A 87 -15.77 -4.48 -2.27
N SER A 88 -15.02 -5.05 -1.32
CA SER A 88 -14.92 -6.50 -1.08
C SER A 88 -15.77 -6.95 0.11
N PRO A 89 -15.97 -8.26 0.34
CA PRO A 89 -16.59 -8.79 1.56
C PRO A 89 -15.86 -8.41 2.86
N GLN A 90 -14.55 -8.10 2.78
CA GLN A 90 -13.72 -7.66 3.90
C GLN A 90 -13.79 -6.13 4.16
N ALA A 91 -14.63 -5.39 3.45
CA ALA A 91 -14.80 -3.96 3.66
C ALA A 91 -15.24 -3.62 5.10
N TYR A 92 -14.74 -2.51 5.64
CA TYR A 92 -15.16 -2.00 6.94
C TYR A 92 -16.67 -1.74 6.97
N ARG A 93 -17.35 -2.28 7.99
CA ARG A 93 -18.78 -2.08 8.24
C ARG A 93 -18.94 -1.48 9.64
N PRO A 94 -19.39 -0.22 9.78
CA PRO A 94 -19.64 0.36 11.09
C PRO A 94 -20.79 -0.37 11.77
N TYR A 95 -20.67 -0.56 13.08
CA TYR A 95 -21.71 -1.12 13.93
C TYR A 95 -21.79 -0.33 15.23
N ASN A 96 -22.91 -0.47 15.96
CA ASN A 96 -23.04 0.16 17.26
C ASN A 96 -22.17 -0.57 18.29
N THR A 97 -21.12 0.09 18.78
CA THR A 97 -20.23 -0.43 19.84
C THR A 97 -20.84 -0.34 21.24
N THR A 98 -21.96 0.35 21.41
CA THR A 98 -22.67 0.46 22.69
C THR A 98 -23.64 -0.70 22.92
N ARG A 99 -23.75 -1.16 24.16
CA ARG A 99 -24.78 -2.12 24.58
C ARG A 99 -26.15 -1.45 24.64
N ILE A 100 -27.22 -2.24 24.46
CA ILE A 100 -28.60 -1.77 24.61
C ILE A 100 -28.80 -1.25 26.04
N LYS A 101 -29.22 0.01 26.18
CA LYS A 101 -29.34 0.70 27.48
C LYS A 101 -30.57 0.27 28.29
N VAL A 102 -31.65 -0.08 27.61
CA VAL A 102 -32.93 -0.52 28.22
C VAL A 102 -33.18 -1.96 27.78
N GLN A 103 -33.22 -2.88 28.73
CA GLN A 103 -33.56 -4.27 28.45
C GLN A 103 -35.07 -4.41 28.28
N ALA A 104 -35.50 -5.16 27.26
CA ALA A 104 -36.91 -5.49 27.09
C ALA A 104 -37.34 -6.54 28.13
N TRP A 105 -38.61 -6.52 28.52
CA TRP A 105 -39.19 -7.61 29.29
C TRP A 105 -39.32 -8.85 28.39
N GLN A 106 -38.79 -9.98 28.86
CA GLN A 106 -38.90 -11.27 28.20
C GLN A 106 -40.17 -11.98 28.71
N PRO A 107 -41.17 -12.27 27.86
CA PRO A 107 -42.42 -12.89 28.31
C PRO A 107 -42.24 -14.36 28.65
N GLU A 108 -42.70 -14.77 29.83
CA GLU A 108 -42.90 -16.18 30.19
C GLU A 108 -44.38 -16.53 30.06
N VAL A 109 -44.69 -17.61 29.32
CA VAL A 109 -46.07 -18.05 29.07
C VAL A 109 -46.43 -19.15 30.06
N THR A 110 -47.17 -18.79 31.11
CA THR A 110 -47.69 -19.75 32.09
C THR A 110 -49.07 -20.27 31.65
N PRO A 111 -49.31 -21.60 31.63
CA PRO A 111 -50.64 -22.14 31.37
C PRO A 111 -51.62 -21.78 32.50
N ARG A 112 -52.91 -21.66 32.18
CA ARG A 112 -53.97 -21.49 33.19
C ARG A 112 -54.22 -22.83 33.89
N GLN A 113 -54.43 -22.77 35.20
CA GLN A 113 -54.86 -23.91 36.04
C GLN A 113 -56.38 -24.10 35.94
#